data_AF-A0A7V9C1H7-F1
#
_entry.id   AF-A0A7V9C1H7-F1
#
_cell.length_a   1.000
_cell.length_b   1.000
_cell.length_c   1.000
_cell.angle_alpha   90.00
_cell.angle_beta   90.00
_cell.angle_gamma   90.00
#
_symmetry.space_group_name_H-M   'P 1'
#
loop_
_entity.id
_entity.type
_entity.pdbx_description
1 polymer ?
#
loop_
_entity_poly.entity_id
_entity_poly.type
_entity_poly.pdbx_seq_one_letter_code
_entity_poly.pdbx_strand_id
1 'polypeptide(L)'
;MIANLPGSAEGVPADVLVLNNTRPLAFAANVNAGTAATTGDYVLVANPDAVPEPGAIAELVAFADTHPRAGLVGPLVFWPDGRWQPTLRRFPTV
;
A
#
# COMPACT_ATOMS: atom_id res chain seq x y z
N MET A 1 -6.61 -3.84 -6.54
CA MET A 1 -5.61 -3.09 -7.35
C MET A 1 -6.27 -1.86 -7.97
N ILE A 2 -5.54 -0.77 -8.16
CA ILE A 2 -6.06 0.43 -8.84
C ILE A 2 -5.42 0.56 -10.22
N ALA A 3 -6.22 0.51 -11.28
CA ALA A 3 -5.78 0.83 -12.63
C ALA A 3 -5.93 2.34 -12.85
N ASN A 4 -4.83 3.09 -12.64
CA ASN A 4 -4.87 4.55 -12.70
C ASN A 4 -4.93 5.08 -14.14
N LEU A 5 -4.38 4.33 -15.10
CA LEU A 5 -4.51 4.60 -16.52
C LEU A 5 -5.33 3.47 -17.17
N PRO A 6 -6.08 3.74 -18.24
CA PRO A 6 -6.72 2.69 -19.02
C PRO A 6 -5.70 1.64 -19.46
N GLY A 7 -5.98 0.36 -19.15
CA GLY A 7 -5.08 -0.75 -19.46
C GLY A 7 -3.85 -0.91 -18.55
N SER A 8 -3.68 -0.12 -17.48
CA SER A 8 -2.49 -0.24 -16.61
C SER A 8 -2.51 -1.42 -15.65
N ALA A 9 -3.49 -2.33 -15.77
CA ALA A 9 -3.72 -3.46 -14.87
C ALA A 9 -4.01 -4.75 -15.68
N GLU A 10 -3.18 -5.02 -16.68
CA GLU A 10 -3.25 -6.25 -17.48
C GLU A 10 -2.66 -7.45 -16.73
N GLY A 11 -3.13 -8.66 -17.07
CA GLY A 11 -2.57 -9.91 -16.52
C GLY A 11 -2.85 -10.15 -15.03
N VAL A 12 -3.80 -9.41 -14.46
CA VAL A 12 -4.19 -9.54 -13.05
C VAL A 12 -4.98 -10.85 -12.83
N PRO A 13 -4.69 -11.62 -11.76
CA PRO A 13 -5.45 -12.82 -11.43
C PRO A 13 -6.96 -12.58 -11.30
N ALA A 14 -7.76 -13.59 -11.65
CA ALA A 14 -9.21 -13.46 -11.73
C ALA A 14 -9.90 -13.19 -10.37
N ASP A 15 -9.23 -13.53 -9.27
CA ASP A 15 -9.67 -13.31 -7.89
C ASP A 15 -9.32 -11.92 -7.34
N VAL A 16 -8.64 -11.08 -8.13
CA VAL A 16 -8.28 -9.72 -7.74
C VAL A 16 -9.29 -8.72 -8.25
N LEU A 17 -9.87 -7.93 -7.34
CA LEU A 17 -10.66 -6.77 -7.70
C LEU A 17 -9.78 -5.64 -8.26
N VAL A 18 -10.08 -5.21 -9.49
CA VAL A 18 -9.44 -4.05 -10.14
C VAL A 18 -10.42 -2.89 -10.18
N LEU A 19 -10.04 -1.75 -9.58
CA LEU A 19 -10.78 -0.50 -9.71
C LEU A 19 -10.18 0.32 -10.86
N ASN A 20 -10.98 0.58 -11.88
CA ASN A 20 -10.55 1.30 -13.08
C ASN A 20 -10.95 2.77 -12.98
N ASN A 21 -9.96 3.66 -13.07
CA ASN A 21 -10.24 5.09 -13.13
C ASN A 21 -10.61 5.52 -14.56
N THR A 22 -11.56 6.45 -14.68
CA THR A 22 -11.93 7.07 -15.96
C THR A 22 -10.89 8.09 -16.45
N ARG A 23 -10.05 8.59 -15.54
CA ARG A 23 -8.92 9.49 -15.80
C ARG A 23 -7.84 9.30 -14.74
N PRO A 24 -6.58 9.68 -14.99
CA PRO A 24 -5.54 9.60 -13.98
C PRO A 24 -5.90 10.42 -12.73
N LEU A 25 -5.72 9.80 -11.57
CA LEU A 25 -5.87 10.43 -10.26
C LEU A 25 -4.53 10.47 -9.53
N ALA A 26 -4.44 11.36 -8.55
CA ALA A 26 -3.30 11.43 -7.64
C ALA A 26 -3.25 10.20 -6.72
N PHE A 27 -2.06 9.89 -6.21
CA PHE A 27 -1.82 8.75 -5.32
C PHE A 27 -2.84 8.65 -4.17
N ALA A 28 -3.03 9.74 -3.41
CA ALA A 28 -3.96 9.75 -2.28
C ALA A 28 -5.41 9.47 -2.68
N ALA A 29 -5.84 9.97 -3.85
CA ALA A 29 -7.19 9.69 -4.35
C ALA A 29 -7.38 8.21 -4.70
N ASN A 30 -6.36 7.57 -5.27
CA ASN A 30 -6.37 6.12 -5.54
C ASN A 30 -6.39 5.28 -4.26
N VAL A 31 -5.59 5.66 -3.27
CA VAL A 31 -5.57 4.99 -1.96
C VAL A 31 -6.93 5.11 -1.27
N ASN A 32 -7.55 6.29 -1.29
CA ASN A 32 -8.87 6.50 -0.70
C ASN A 32 -9.94 5.65 -1.41
N ALA A 33 -9.92 5.57 -2.74
CA ALA A 33 -10.85 4.73 -3.50
C ALA A 33 -10.68 3.24 -3.17
N GLY A 34 -9.44 2.75 -3.10
CA GLY A 34 -9.15 1.37 -2.70
C GLY A 34 -9.58 1.05 -1.27
N THR A 35 -9.33 1.97 -0.35
CA THR A 35 -9.73 1.85 1.07
C THR A 35 -11.24 1.78 1.22
N ALA A 36 -11.99 2.60 0.47
CA ALA A 36 -13.45 2.59 0.49
C ALA A 36 -14.07 1.33 -0.14
N ALA A 37 -13.32 0.58 -0.93
CA ALA A 37 -13.79 -0.63 -1.62
C ALA A 37 -13.56 -1.92 -0.83
N THR A 38 -13.02 -1.85 0.39
CA THR A 38 -12.76 -3.01 1.24
C THR A 38 -13.37 -2.85 2.62
N THR A 39 -13.65 -3.98 3.27
CA THR A 39 -14.11 -4.07 4.67
C THR A 39 -13.06 -4.75 5.55
N GLY A 40 -11.83 -4.92 5.06
CA GLY A 40 -10.75 -5.54 5.83
C GLY A 40 -10.35 -4.70 7.04
N ASP A 41 -9.95 -5.37 8.12
CA ASP A 41 -9.52 -4.72 9.36
C ASP A 41 -8.26 -3.86 9.17
N TYR A 42 -7.42 -4.26 8.20
CA TYR A 42 -6.21 -3.56 7.81
C TYR A 42 -6.19 -3.29 6.30
N VAL A 43 -5.62 -2.14 5.92
CA VAL A 43 -5.37 -1.78 4.52
C VAL A 43 -3.87 -1.60 4.32
N LEU A 44 -3.27 -2.49 3.51
CA LEU A 44 -1.90 -2.34 3.05
C LEU A 44 -1.87 -1.53 1.76
N VAL A 45 -1.20 -0.38 1.80
CA VAL A 45 -0.91 0.41 0.60
C VAL A 45 0.46 0.00 0.08
N ALA A 46 0.48 -0.70 -1.05
CA ALA A 46 1.70 -1.13 -1.72
C ALA A 46 1.73 -0.63 -3.16
N ASN A 47 2.90 -0.16 -3.59
CA ASN A 47 3.16 0.08 -5.00
C ASN A 47 3.42 -1.27 -5.70
N PRO A 48 3.15 -1.39 -7.02
CA PRO A 48 3.31 -2.65 -7.76
C PRO A 48 4.76 -3.16 -7.86
N ASP A 49 5.75 -2.31 -7.58
CA ASP A 49 7.17 -2.63 -7.54
C ASP A 49 7.66 -3.02 -6.12
N ALA A 50 6.80 -2.98 -5.11
CA ALA A 50 7.15 -3.39 -3.76
C ALA A 50 7.11 -4.93 -3.62
N VAL A 51 8.22 -5.51 -3.18
CA VAL A 51 8.34 -6.95 -2.92
C VAL A 51 8.52 -7.15 -1.42
N PRO A 52 7.50 -7.66 -0.69
CA PRO A 52 7.65 -7.95 0.73
C PRO A 52 8.54 -9.18 0.94
N GLU A 53 9.41 -9.13 1.94
CA GLU A 53 10.12 -10.30 2.46
C GLU A 53 9.11 -11.33 3.00
N PRO A 54 9.44 -12.64 3.00
CA PRO A 54 8.60 -13.67 3.60
C PRO A 54 8.23 -13.31 5.05
N GLY A 55 6.93 -13.30 5.35
CA GLY A 55 6.41 -12.98 6.68
C GLY A 55 6.27 -11.49 7.00
N ALA A 56 6.79 -10.57 6.18
CA ALA A 56 6.80 -9.14 6.48
C ALA A 56 5.40 -8.56 6.77
N ILE A 57 4.38 -8.96 6.00
CA ILE A 57 3.00 -8.49 6.20
C ILE A 57 2.42 -9.05 7.50
N ALA A 58 2.68 -10.32 7.83
CA ALA A 58 2.19 -10.94 9.06
C ALA A 58 2.79 -10.27 10.30
N GLU A 59 4.08 -9.92 10.27
CA GLU A 59 4.75 -9.18 11.34
C GLU A 59 4.14 -7.78 11.53
N LEU A 60 3.82 -7.07 10.43
CA LEU A 60 3.14 -5.77 10.52
C LEU A 60 1.76 -5.88 11.17
N VAL A 61 0.98 -6.90 10.83
CA VAL A 61 -0.34 -7.16 11.43
C VAL A 61 -0.19 -7.48 12.92
N ALA A 62 0.71 -8.40 13.29
CA ALA A 62 0.94 -8.75 14.69
C ALA A 62 1.40 -7.55 15.53
N PHE A 63 2.22 -6.67 14.96
CA PHE A 63 2.61 -5.42 15.60
C PHE A 63 1.42 -4.49 15.79
N ALA A 64 0.56 -4.32 14.77
CA ALA A 64 -0.63 -3.48 14.86
C ALA A 64 -1.61 -3.98 15.93
N ASP A 65 -1.88 -5.30 15.97
CA ASP A 65 -2.77 -5.94 16.95
C ASP A 65 -2.32 -5.71 18.40
N THR A 66 -1.01 -5.70 18.64
CA THR A 66 -0.42 -5.51 19.97
C THR A 66 -0.25 -4.04 20.35
N HIS A 67 -0.47 -3.11 19.42
CA HIS A 67 -0.30 -1.66 19.62
C HIS A 67 -1.55 -0.89 19.17
N PRO A 68 -2.69 -1.00 19.87
CA PRO A 68 -3.97 -0.41 19.43
C PRO A 68 -3.99 1.11 19.33
N ARG A 69 -2.96 1.81 19.84
CA ARG A 69 -2.80 3.27 19.68
C ARG A 69 -2.01 3.65 18.41
N ALA A 70 -1.42 2.70 17.70
CA ALA A 70 -0.73 2.95 16.45
C ALA A 70 -1.74 3.10 15.32
N GLY A 71 -1.98 4.33 14.85
CA GLY A 71 -2.89 4.58 13.74
C GLY A 71 -2.35 4.12 12.37
N LEU A 72 -1.03 3.96 12.25
CA LEU A 72 -0.34 3.47 11.06
C LEU A 72 0.90 2.68 11.48
N VAL A 73 1.19 1.61 10.73
CA VAL A 73 2.41 0.81 10.85
C VAL A 73 3.05 0.72 9.47
N GLY A 74 4.38 0.60 9.42
CA GLY A 74 5.10 0.49 8.17
C GLY A 74 6.41 -0.28 8.35
N PRO A 75 6.85 -1.03 7.33
CA PRO A 75 8.09 -1.80 7.42
C PRO A 75 9.32 -0.90 7.23
N LEU A 76 10.50 -1.44 7.55
CA LEU A 76 11.72 -0.94 6.94
C LEU A 76 11.69 -1.24 5.45
N VAL A 77 12.07 -0.27 4.63
CA VAL A 77 12.15 -0.44 3.18
C VAL A 77 13.61 -0.35 2.78
N PHE A 78 14.00 -1.20 1.84
CA PHE A 78 15.35 -1.27 1.31
C PHE A 78 15.32 -1.09 -0.20
N TRP A 79 16.35 -0.45 -0.74
CA TRP A 79 16.63 -0.49 -2.16
C TRP A 79 17.10 -1.90 -2.57
N PRO A 80 17.04 -2.25 -3.86
CA PRO A 80 17.51 -3.55 -4.35
C PRO A 80 18.98 -3.87 -4.02
N ASP A 81 19.79 -2.85 -3.75
CA ASP A 81 21.20 -2.99 -3.32
C ASP A 81 21.36 -3.19 -1.80
N GLY A 82 20.25 -3.36 -1.07
CA GLY A 82 20.22 -3.57 0.38
C GLY A 82 20.41 -2.30 1.20
N ARG A 83 20.58 -1.13 0.60
CA ARG A 83 20.64 0.13 1.35
C ARG A 83 19.26 0.48 1.88
N TRP A 84 19.20 0.89 3.15
CA TRP A 84 17.97 1.39 3.76
C TRP A 84 17.42 2.59 2.98
N GLN A 85 16.11 2.57 2.73
CA GLN A 85 15.35 3.65 2.12
C GLN A 85 14.51 4.34 3.22
N PRO A 86 14.86 5.58 3.62
CA PRO A 86 14.08 6.32 4.60
C PRO A 86 12.71 6.70 4.04
N THR A 87 11.65 6.15 4.63
CA THR A 87 10.25 6.42 4.25
C THR A 87 9.56 7.43 5.16
N LEU A 88 10.05 7.58 6.40
CA LEU A 88 9.53 8.55 7.37
C LEU A 88 9.86 9.97 6.91
N ARG A 89 8.82 10.79 6.78
CA ARG A 89 8.92 12.21 6.47
C ARG A 89 8.53 13.02 7.69
N ARG A 90 9.17 14.18 7.87
CA ARG A 90 8.71 15.17 8.85
C ARG A 90 7.29 15.59 8.49
N PHE A 91 6.49 15.91 9.51
CA PHE A 91 5.22 16.59 9.28
C PHE A 91 5.48 17.88 8.49
N PRO A 92 4.61 18.22 7.51
CA PRO A 92 4.71 19.47 6.79
C PRO A 92 4.75 20.65 7.79
N THR A 93 5.78 21.48 7.69
CA THR A 93 5.81 22.77 8.37
C THR A 93 5.23 23.79 7.42
N VAL A 94 4.08 24.38 7.79
CA VAL A 94 3.52 25.56 7.11
C VAL A 94 4.28 26.83 7.47
#